data_AF-A0A6Q2X087-F1
#
_entry.id   AF-A0A6Q2X087-F1
#
_cell.length_a   1.000
_cell.length_b   1.000
_cell.length_c   1.000
_cell.angle_alpha   90.00
_cell.angle_beta   90.00
_cell.angle_gamma   90.00
#
_symmetry.space_group_name_H-M   'P 1'
#
loop_
_entity.id
_entity.type
_entity.pdbx_description
1 polymer ?
#
loop_
_entity_poly.entity_id
_entity_poly.type
_entity_poly.pdbx_seq_one_letter_code
_entity_poly.pdbx_strand_id
1 'polypeptide(L)'
;QGVFSEYFKELEEESIRDNFVIIYELMDELMDFGYPQTTDSKILQEYITQEGHKLDTGGPRPPATVTNAVSWRSEGIKYRKNEVFLDVIESVNLLEVARTHISTGFLSCHTLTLHLSLLLVTGGKSKSVELEDTKFHQCVRLSRFENDRTISFIPPDGEFELMSYRLNTHVKPLIWIESVIEKHSHSRIEYMIKAKSQFKRRSTANNVEIHIPVPTDADSPKFKTTVGSVKWIPENSEVVWSIKSFPGGKEYLMRAHFGLPSVEAEDKEGKPPISVKFEIPYFTTSGIQVRYLKIIEKSGYQALPWVRYITQNGYGLWKIREQTIWHVNLLVALCSARLCTGGPGSTGPVLM
;
A
#
# COMPACT_ATOMS: atom_id res chain seq x y z
N GLN A 1 -5.79 -5.57 14.00
CA GLN A 1 -6.74 -6.67 13.75
C GLN A 1 -7.80 -6.64 14.85
N GLY A 2 -8.97 -7.25 14.64
CA GLY A 2 -10.04 -7.27 15.66
C GLY A 2 -9.93 -8.48 16.57
N VAL A 3 -10.40 -8.36 17.82
CA VAL A 3 -10.34 -9.41 18.86
C VAL A 3 -10.91 -10.75 18.36
N PHE A 4 -12.05 -10.74 17.68
CA PHE A 4 -12.66 -11.97 17.15
C PHE A 4 -11.84 -12.66 16.06
N SER A 5 -11.15 -11.89 15.19
CA SER A 5 -10.28 -12.48 14.18
C SER A 5 -9.06 -13.17 14.81
N GLU A 6 -8.58 -12.70 15.96
CA GLU A 6 -7.48 -13.36 16.68
C GLU A 6 -7.93 -14.62 17.42
N TYR A 7 -9.17 -14.68 17.91
CA TYR A 7 -9.74 -15.87 18.55
C TYR A 7 -10.14 -16.95 17.53
N PHE A 8 -10.77 -16.58 16.42
CA PHE A 8 -11.39 -17.53 15.50
C PHE A 8 -10.62 -17.73 14.19
N LYS A 9 -9.58 -16.93 13.92
CA LYS A 9 -8.84 -16.82 12.63
C LYS A 9 -9.72 -16.26 11.50
N GLU A 10 -10.85 -16.89 11.24
CA GLU A 10 -11.86 -16.48 10.26
C GLU A 10 -13.18 -16.20 10.96
N LEU A 11 -13.73 -15.01 10.70
CA LEU A 11 -14.99 -14.57 11.29
C LEU A 11 -16.10 -14.76 10.27
N GLU A 12 -16.70 -15.95 10.29
CA GLU A 12 -17.83 -16.33 9.45
C GLU A 12 -19.07 -16.60 10.30
N GLU A 13 -20.22 -16.79 9.64
CA GLU A 13 -21.47 -17.10 10.34
C GLU A 13 -21.37 -18.40 11.14
N GLU A 14 -20.65 -19.40 10.62
CA GLU A 14 -20.38 -20.67 11.30
C GLU A 14 -19.54 -20.45 12.57
N SER A 15 -18.48 -19.64 12.49
CA SER A 15 -17.63 -19.28 13.64
C SER A 15 -18.44 -18.68 14.79
N ILE A 16 -19.47 -17.87 14.50
CA ILE A 16 -20.33 -17.26 15.52
C ILE A 16 -21.25 -18.29 16.16
N ARG A 17 -21.88 -19.15 15.34
CA ARG A 17 -22.81 -20.17 15.82
C ARG A 17 -22.13 -21.21 16.70
N ASP A 18 -20.92 -21.61 16.34
CA ASP A 18 -20.18 -22.66 17.06
C ASP A 18 -19.54 -22.14 18.35
N ASN A 19 -19.20 -20.84 18.42
CA ASN A 19 -18.46 -20.25 19.54
C ASN A 19 -19.29 -19.23 20.36
N PHE A 20 -20.63 -19.32 20.34
CA PHE A 20 -21.50 -18.32 20.96
C PHE A 20 -21.21 -18.09 22.46
N VAL A 21 -20.83 -19.12 23.21
CA VAL A 21 -20.49 -19.02 24.64
C VAL A 21 -19.33 -18.06 24.86
N ILE A 22 -18.24 -18.24 24.11
CA ILE A 22 -17.03 -17.43 24.20
C ILE A 22 -17.30 -16.01 23.73
N ILE A 23 -18.15 -15.85 22.70
CA ILE A 23 -18.54 -14.52 22.22
C ILE A 23 -19.30 -13.76 23.30
N TYR A 24 -20.21 -14.40 24.05
CA TYR A 24 -20.89 -13.74 25.17
C TYR A 24 -19.92 -13.32 26.27
N GLU A 25 -18.99 -14.19 26.67
CA GLU A 25 -17.95 -13.85 27.66
C GLU A 25 -17.06 -12.70 27.17
N LEU A 26 -16.64 -12.73 25.91
CA LEU A 26 -15.86 -11.66 25.30
C LEU A 26 -16.64 -10.35 25.27
N MET A 27 -17.93 -10.37 24.92
CA MET A 27 -18.73 -9.15 24.86
C MET A 27 -18.92 -8.50 26.23
N ASP A 28 -19.12 -9.31 27.28
CA ASP A 28 -19.24 -8.85 28.66
C ASP A 28 -17.94 -8.20 29.17
N GLU A 29 -16.80 -8.80 28.82
CA GLU A 29 -15.47 -8.31 29.24
C GLU A 29 -14.95 -7.14 28.38
N LEU A 30 -15.34 -7.09 27.11
CA LEU A 30 -14.94 -6.01 26.18
C LEU A 30 -15.65 -4.71 26.50
N MET A 31 -16.91 -4.76 26.94
CA MET A 31 -17.75 -3.58 27.13
C MET A 31 -18.68 -3.74 28.32
N ASP A 32 -18.51 -2.85 29.30
CA ASP A 32 -19.44 -2.72 30.41
C ASP A 32 -20.21 -1.39 30.29
N PHE A 33 -21.54 -1.45 30.36
CA PHE A 33 -22.45 -0.30 30.31
C PHE A 33 -22.21 0.66 29.13
N GLY A 34 -21.78 0.13 27.97
CA GLY A 34 -21.47 0.94 26.78
C GLY A 34 -20.07 1.56 26.76
N TYR A 35 -19.25 1.32 27.79
CA TYR A 35 -17.88 1.76 27.87
C TYR A 35 -16.93 0.59 27.58
N PRO A 36 -16.07 0.70 26.55
CA PRO A 36 -15.03 -0.29 26.30
C PRO A 36 -14.08 -0.40 27.49
N GLN A 37 -13.84 -1.63 27.95
CA GLN A 37 -12.93 -1.94 29.05
C GLN A 37 -11.61 -2.49 28.49
N THR A 38 -11.49 -3.81 28.37
CA THR A 38 -10.25 -4.49 27.96
C THR A 38 -10.39 -4.96 26.53
N THR A 39 -9.64 -4.37 25.59
CA THR A 39 -9.70 -4.75 24.16
C THR A 39 -8.47 -5.50 23.67
N ASP A 40 -7.50 -5.76 24.56
CA ASP A 40 -6.27 -6.50 24.25
C ASP A 40 -6.54 -8.02 24.26
N SER A 41 -6.75 -8.59 23.07
CA SER A 41 -7.01 -10.02 22.82
C SER A 41 -6.03 -10.98 23.53
N LYS A 42 -4.72 -10.69 23.49
CA LYS A 42 -3.68 -11.54 24.10
C LYS A 42 -3.81 -11.62 25.63
N ILE A 43 -4.35 -10.59 26.26
CA ILE A 43 -4.60 -10.55 27.70
C ILE A 43 -5.91 -11.23 28.02
N LEU A 44 -6.94 -10.99 27.21
CA LEU A 44 -8.22 -11.70 27.31
C LEU A 44 -8.01 -13.23 27.20
N GLN A 45 -7.08 -13.69 26.36
CA GLN A 45 -6.76 -15.12 26.19
C GLN A 45 -6.19 -15.78 27.45
N GLU A 46 -5.69 -15.03 28.43
CA GLU A 46 -5.17 -15.60 29.67
C GLU A 46 -6.28 -16.10 30.61
N TYR A 47 -7.48 -15.53 30.51
CA TYR A 47 -8.59 -15.85 31.42
C TYR A 47 -9.92 -16.17 30.73
N ILE A 48 -10.07 -15.84 29.45
CA ILE A 48 -11.18 -16.26 28.56
C ILE A 48 -10.59 -17.26 27.56
N THR A 49 -10.71 -18.55 27.88
CA THR A 49 -10.08 -19.65 27.14
C THR A 49 -11.11 -20.48 26.38
N GLN A 50 -10.72 -21.02 25.21
CA GLN A 50 -11.57 -21.91 24.41
C GLN A 50 -11.62 -23.34 24.96
N GLU A 51 -10.66 -23.70 25.83
CA GLU A 51 -10.55 -25.04 26.41
C GLU A 51 -11.31 -25.12 27.75
N GLY A 52 -12.20 -26.10 27.86
CA GLY A 52 -12.96 -26.33 29.09
C GLY A 52 -12.05 -26.74 30.25
N HIS A 53 -11.84 -25.83 31.20
CA HIS A 53 -11.20 -26.19 32.46
C HIS A 53 -12.15 -27.03 33.33
N LYS A 54 -11.66 -28.18 33.82
CA LYS A 54 -12.26 -28.83 35.00
C LYS A 54 -12.23 -27.81 36.13
N LEU A 55 -13.39 -27.62 36.77
CA LEU A 55 -13.61 -26.78 37.95
C LEU A 55 -12.52 -27.01 39.01
N ASP A 56 -11.46 -26.21 38.99
CA ASP A 56 -10.69 -25.89 40.17
C ASP A 56 -11.39 -24.74 40.89
N THR A 57 -11.49 -24.83 42.20
CA THR A 57 -12.43 -24.11 43.09
C THR A 57 -12.13 -22.61 43.27
N GLY A 58 -11.52 -21.97 42.28
CA GLY A 58 -11.38 -20.53 42.13
C GLY A 58 -11.14 -20.24 40.66
N GLY A 59 -12.12 -19.64 39.98
CA GLY A 59 -12.00 -19.26 38.57
C GLY A 59 -10.71 -18.46 38.31
N PRO A 60 -10.21 -18.47 37.07
CA PRO A 60 -8.99 -17.74 36.72
C PRO A 60 -9.13 -16.29 37.16
N ARG A 61 -8.25 -15.85 38.09
CA ARG A 61 -8.24 -14.46 38.53
C ARG A 61 -7.76 -13.60 37.37
N PRO A 62 -8.38 -12.44 37.13
CA PRO A 62 -7.92 -11.55 36.07
C PRO A 62 -6.44 -11.21 36.29
N PRO A 63 -5.61 -11.26 35.23
CA PRO A 63 -4.20 -10.92 35.33
C PRO A 63 -4.01 -9.53 35.91
N ALA A 64 -2.97 -9.33 36.72
CA ALA A 64 -2.60 -8.00 37.22
C ALA A 64 -2.35 -7.01 36.07
N THR A 65 -2.01 -7.51 34.88
CA THR A 65 -1.87 -6.74 33.64
C THR A 65 -3.12 -5.91 33.32
N VAL A 66 -4.33 -6.41 33.60
CA VAL A 66 -5.59 -5.69 33.33
C VAL A 66 -5.71 -4.39 34.12
N THR A 67 -5.14 -4.33 35.33
CA THR A 67 -5.20 -3.14 36.20
C THR A 67 -3.90 -2.33 36.22
N ASN A 68 -2.86 -2.81 35.55
CA ASN A 68 -1.56 -2.15 35.51
C ASN A 68 -1.52 -1.04 34.45
N ALA A 69 -0.62 -0.06 34.65
CA ALA A 69 -0.34 1.00 33.67
C ALA A 69 0.25 0.48 32.33
N VAL A 70 0.67 -0.79 32.30
CA VAL A 70 1.09 -1.52 31.10
C VAL A 70 0.07 -2.65 30.90
N SER A 71 -0.96 -2.39 30.11
CA SER A 71 -2.07 -3.32 29.90
C SER A 71 -1.83 -4.35 28.81
N TRP A 72 -0.79 -4.19 27.99
CA TRP A 72 -0.57 -4.99 26.77
C TRP A 72 0.57 -6.01 26.86
N ARG A 73 1.18 -6.19 28.05
CA ARG A 73 2.30 -7.13 28.24
C ARG A 73 2.28 -7.72 29.64
N SER A 74 2.10 -9.04 29.71
CA SER A 74 2.16 -9.78 30.98
C SER A 74 3.60 -9.95 31.49
N GLU A 75 3.72 -10.06 32.81
CA GLU A 75 5.00 -10.24 33.47
C GLU A 75 5.49 -11.68 33.38
N GLY A 76 6.81 -11.89 33.36
CA GLY A 76 7.42 -13.23 33.45
C GLY A 76 7.57 -14.00 32.13
N ILE A 77 7.27 -13.41 30.98
CA ILE A 77 7.48 -14.00 29.65
C ILE A 77 8.96 -14.31 29.45
N LYS A 78 9.29 -15.58 29.14
CA LYS A 78 10.66 -16.05 28.91
C LYS A 78 10.75 -16.88 27.65
N TYR A 79 11.71 -16.52 26.80
CA TYR A 79 12.04 -17.27 25.61
C TYR A 79 13.38 -17.98 25.76
N ARG A 80 13.53 -19.13 25.09
CA ARG A 80 14.83 -19.82 24.95
C ARG A 80 15.81 -18.99 24.13
N LYS A 81 15.31 -18.25 23.14
CA LYS A 81 16.05 -17.32 22.29
C LYS A 81 15.29 -16.01 22.21
N ASN A 82 15.97 -14.90 22.49
CA ASN A 82 15.39 -13.56 22.39
C ASN A 82 15.79 -12.97 21.05
N GLU A 83 14.88 -13.00 20.09
CA GLU A 83 15.05 -12.48 18.73
C GLU A 83 13.98 -11.43 18.47
N VAL A 84 14.34 -10.43 17.68
CA VAL A 84 13.47 -9.29 17.40
C VAL A 84 13.46 -9.04 15.89
N PHE A 85 12.28 -9.00 15.27
CA PHE A 85 12.13 -8.91 13.81
C PHE A 85 11.42 -7.63 13.40
N LEU A 86 12.01 -6.83 12.53
CA LEU A 86 11.45 -5.54 12.17
C LEU A 86 11.11 -5.49 10.70
N ASP A 87 9.82 -5.29 10.42
CA ASP A 87 9.31 -5.22 9.06
C ASP A 87 8.94 -3.79 8.70
N VAL A 88 9.85 -3.13 7.99
CA VAL A 88 9.58 -1.81 7.44
C VAL A 88 8.85 -1.99 6.12
N ILE A 89 7.52 -1.93 6.17
CA ILE A 89 6.66 -2.05 4.99
C ILE A 89 6.32 -0.64 4.49
N GLU A 90 6.41 -0.43 3.19
CA GLU A 90 6.01 0.81 2.55
C GLU A 90 4.94 0.52 1.52
N SER A 91 3.73 1.00 1.77
CA SER A 91 2.64 0.94 0.80
C SER A 91 2.63 2.19 -0.07
N VAL A 92 2.96 2.05 -1.35
CA VAL A 92 2.96 3.17 -2.30
C VAL A 92 1.57 3.34 -2.88
N ASN A 93 0.88 4.39 -2.45
CA ASN A 93 -0.35 4.83 -3.10
C ASN A 93 0.00 5.77 -4.25
N LEU A 94 -0.70 5.60 -5.37
CA LEU A 94 -0.61 6.51 -6.50
C LEU A 94 -1.96 6.59 -7.18
N LEU A 95 -2.39 7.82 -7.41
CA LEU A 95 -3.53 8.14 -8.25
C LEU A 95 -3.06 9.11 -9.33
N GLU A 96 -3.04 8.64 -10.56
CA GLU A 96 -2.85 9.51 -11.71
C GLU A 96 -4.20 9.78 -12.36
N VAL A 97 -4.57 11.05 -12.44
CA VAL A 97 -5.77 11.52 -13.12
C VAL A 97 -5.35 12.21 -14.41
N ALA A 98 -5.85 11.72 -15.54
CA ALA A 98 -5.56 12.24 -16.87
C ALA A 98 -6.19 13.63 -17.13
N ARG A 99 -5.79 14.67 -16.38
CA ARG A 99 -6.02 16.08 -16.73
C ARG A 99 -4.70 16.83 -16.85
N THR A 100 -4.65 17.68 -17.87
CA THR A 100 -3.53 18.53 -18.27
C THR A 100 -2.70 19.05 -17.10
N HIS A 101 -1.41 18.71 -17.12
CA HIS A 101 -0.29 19.44 -16.51
C HIS A 101 -0.06 19.43 -14.99
N ILE A 102 -0.79 18.67 -14.17
CA ILE A 102 -0.38 18.49 -12.76
C ILE A 102 -0.44 17.01 -12.36
N SER A 103 0.73 16.37 -12.43
CA SER A 103 0.99 15.05 -11.87
C SER A 103 1.13 15.15 -10.34
N THR A 104 0.02 15.30 -9.61
CA THR A 104 0.04 15.16 -8.15
C THR A 104 -0.08 13.68 -7.79
N GLY A 105 1.05 12.97 -7.85
CA GLY A 105 1.16 11.66 -7.21
C GLY A 105 1.06 11.84 -5.70
N PHE A 106 -0.06 11.43 -5.11
CA PHE A 106 -0.20 11.33 -3.65
C PHE A 106 0.41 10.02 -3.19
N LEU A 107 1.70 10.03 -2.83
CA LEU A 107 2.26 8.94 -2.05
C LEU A 107 1.65 9.04 -0.64
N SER A 108 0.68 8.20 -0.35
CA SER A 108 0.26 7.98 1.03
C SER A 108 0.95 6.72 1.51
N CYS A 109 2.16 6.86 2.08
CA CYS A 109 2.88 5.74 2.68
C CYS A 109 2.05 5.19 3.85
N HIS A 110 1.85 3.87 3.91
CA HIS A 110 1.22 3.23 5.07
C HIS A 110 2.07 2.07 5.59
N THR A 111 2.18 2.07 6.92
CA THR A 111 2.39 0.93 7.86
C THR A 111 3.83 0.44 8.09
N LEU A 112 4.42 0.73 9.27
CA LEU A 112 5.54 -0.07 9.81
C LEU A 112 4.96 -1.16 10.72
N THR A 113 4.95 -2.40 10.25
CA THR A 113 4.63 -3.54 11.11
C THR A 113 5.89 -3.94 11.87
N LEU A 114 5.90 -3.80 13.19
CA LEU A 114 7.13 -3.92 13.97
C LEU A 114 6.97 -5.02 15.01
N HIS A 115 7.77 -6.08 14.88
CA HIS A 115 8.02 -7.00 15.98
C HIS A 115 9.16 -6.39 16.83
N LEU A 116 8.77 -5.67 17.89
CA LEU A 116 9.56 -5.25 19.07
C LEU A 116 10.66 -4.13 19.00
N SER A 117 10.57 -3.24 20.01
CA SER A 117 11.52 -2.24 20.58
C SER A 117 12.36 -1.31 19.68
N LEU A 118 11.76 -0.54 18.77
CA LEU A 118 12.41 0.53 18.01
C LEU A 118 12.73 1.80 18.80
N LEU A 119 13.98 2.24 18.73
CA LEU A 119 14.35 3.63 19.06
C LEU A 119 14.73 4.33 17.74
N LEU A 120 13.75 4.94 17.08
CA LEU A 120 13.97 5.63 15.80
C LEU A 120 14.45 7.05 16.08
N VAL A 121 15.76 7.23 16.27
CA VAL A 121 16.33 8.58 16.34
C VAL A 121 16.48 9.13 14.94
N THR A 122 15.61 10.07 14.59
CA THR A 122 15.73 10.95 13.43
C THR A 122 16.79 12.03 13.69
N GLY A 123 18.05 11.61 13.86
CA GLY A 123 19.12 12.53 14.27
C GLY A 123 20.47 12.18 13.68
N GLY A 124 20.77 12.63 12.46
CA GLY A 124 22.14 12.62 11.91
C GLY A 124 22.19 13.04 10.44
N LYS A 125 23.30 13.69 10.08
CA LYS A 125 23.60 14.55 8.90
C LYS A 125 23.39 13.98 7.48
N SER A 126 22.62 12.92 7.29
CA SER A 126 22.34 12.34 5.98
C SER A 126 20.82 12.15 5.82
N LYS A 127 20.20 13.04 5.02
CA LYS A 127 18.78 13.05 4.62
C LYS A 127 17.81 12.54 5.70
N SER A 128 17.38 13.42 6.59
CA SER A 128 16.22 13.15 7.45
C SER A 128 14.97 12.99 6.58
N VAL A 129 14.20 11.93 6.83
CA VAL A 129 12.86 11.77 6.26
C VAL A 129 11.92 12.63 7.09
N GLU A 130 11.22 13.56 6.45
CA GLU A 130 10.18 14.35 7.08
C GLU A 130 8.88 13.53 7.05
N LEU A 131 8.38 13.22 8.23
CA LEU A 131 7.13 12.47 8.43
C LEU A 131 6.01 13.49 8.59
N GLU A 132 4.94 13.39 7.80
CA GLU A 132 3.79 14.30 7.90
C GLU A 132 2.90 13.94 9.07
N ASP A 133 2.55 12.66 9.17
CA ASP A 133 1.74 12.12 10.24
C ASP A 133 2.35 10.82 10.74
N THR A 134 2.29 10.60 12.05
CA THR A 134 2.77 9.40 12.72
C THR A 134 1.78 8.99 13.78
N LYS A 135 1.25 7.78 13.65
CA LYS A 135 0.43 7.14 14.67
C LYS A 135 1.26 6.06 15.34
N PHE A 136 1.18 6.00 16.66
CA PHE A 136 1.90 5.02 17.46
C PHE A 136 0.92 4.09 18.14
N HIS A 137 1.39 2.87 18.40
CA HIS A 137 0.76 1.95 19.30
C HIS A 137 0.73 2.53 20.73
N GLN A 138 -0.25 2.11 21.54
CA GLN A 138 -0.40 2.53 22.94
C GLN A 138 0.85 2.27 23.81
N CYS A 139 1.74 1.38 23.35
CA CYS A 139 2.96 1.07 24.07
C CYS A 139 4.02 2.17 24.04
N VAL A 140 3.89 3.13 23.11
CA VAL A 140 4.86 4.21 22.91
C VAL A 140 4.60 5.37 23.87
N ARG A 141 5.66 5.80 24.55
CA ARG A 141 5.65 6.98 25.41
C ARG A 141 5.72 8.24 24.56
N LEU A 142 4.55 8.76 24.19
CA LEU A 142 4.40 9.97 23.35
C LEU A 142 5.16 11.18 23.91
N SER A 143 5.20 11.35 25.23
CA SER A 143 5.93 12.45 25.88
C SER A 143 7.43 12.43 25.63
N ARG A 144 8.05 11.25 25.47
CA ARG A 144 9.46 11.17 25.06
C ARG A 144 9.60 11.55 23.60
N PHE A 145 8.77 10.99 22.73
CA PHE A 145 8.80 11.29 21.30
C PHE A 145 8.62 12.79 21.00
N GLU A 146 7.77 13.50 21.73
CA GLU A 146 7.58 14.94 21.53
C GLU A 146 8.81 15.78 21.92
N ASN A 147 9.56 15.36 22.95
CA ASN A 147 10.70 16.12 23.47
C ASN A 147 11.98 15.95 22.63
N ASP A 148 12.35 14.72 22.29
CA ASP A 148 13.65 14.41 21.67
C ASP A 148 13.52 13.52 20.41
N ARG A 149 12.29 13.29 19.93
CA ARG A 149 11.97 12.36 18.83
C ARG A 149 12.39 10.92 19.12
N THR A 150 12.55 10.56 20.39
CA THR A 150 12.88 9.19 20.81
C THR A 150 11.61 8.34 20.93
N ILE A 151 11.51 7.30 20.12
CA ILE A 151 10.49 6.25 20.30
C ILE A 151 10.93 5.33 21.45
N SER A 152 10.21 5.36 22.56
CA SER A 152 10.47 4.55 23.75
C SER A 152 9.21 3.81 24.13
N PHE A 153 9.27 2.48 24.26
CA PHE A 153 8.09 1.68 24.55
C PHE A 153 8.42 0.37 25.26
N ILE A 154 7.39 -0.22 25.87
CA ILE A 154 7.41 -1.60 26.37
C ILE A 154 6.56 -2.41 25.40
N PRO A 155 7.14 -3.30 24.61
CA PRO A 155 6.44 -3.92 23.50
C PRO A 155 5.46 -5.02 23.95
N PRO A 156 4.30 -5.18 23.30
CA PRO A 156 3.49 -6.40 23.42
C PRO A 156 4.28 -7.65 23.03
N ASP A 157 3.82 -8.81 23.47
CA ASP A 157 4.42 -10.08 23.07
C ASP A 157 3.91 -10.53 21.69
N GLY A 158 4.79 -11.10 20.86
CA GLY A 158 4.45 -11.51 19.49
C GLY A 158 4.27 -10.36 18.48
N GLU A 159 3.43 -10.60 17.45
CA GLU A 159 3.23 -9.65 16.34
C GLU A 159 2.33 -8.48 16.71
N PHE A 160 2.73 -7.27 16.33
CA PHE A 160 1.92 -6.06 16.44
C PHE A 160 2.44 -4.96 15.48
N GLU A 161 1.61 -3.96 15.22
CA GLU A 161 2.01 -2.74 14.50
C GLU A 161 2.47 -1.69 15.52
N LEU A 162 3.75 -1.32 15.54
CA LEU A 162 4.24 -0.29 16.48
C LEU A 162 3.85 1.11 16.03
N MET A 163 3.97 1.40 14.74
CA MET A 163 3.69 2.74 14.24
C MET A 163 3.27 2.71 12.77
N SER A 164 2.33 3.57 12.42
CA SER A 164 2.08 3.95 11.04
C SER A 164 2.59 5.35 10.83
N TYR A 165 3.16 5.59 9.66
CA TYR A 165 3.62 6.90 9.26
C TYR A 165 3.13 7.15 7.85
N ARG A 166 2.80 8.42 7.61
CA ARG A 166 2.46 8.94 6.29
C ARG A 166 3.44 10.04 5.96
N LEU A 167 3.91 10.01 4.72
CA LEU A 167 4.69 11.09 4.14
C LEU A 167 4.27 11.29 2.70
N ASN A 168 4.26 12.52 2.22
CA ASN A 168 4.21 12.81 0.80
C ASN A 168 5.64 12.92 0.28
N THR A 169 5.94 12.25 -0.82
CA THR A 169 7.24 12.36 -1.49
C THR A 169 7.04 12.62 -2.97
N HIS A 170 7.75 13.62 -3.50
CA HIS A 170 7.76 13.96 -4.91
C HIS A 170 8.77 13.07 -5.66
N VAL A 171 8.47 11.78 -5.73
CA VAL A 171 9.26 10.82 -6.52
C VAL A 171 8.47 10.37 -7.73
N LYS A 172 9.19 10.02 -8.78
CA LYS A 172 8.59 9.37 -9.93
C LYS A 172 8.02 8.01 -9.52
N PRO A 173 6.94 7.56 -10.14
CA PRO A 173 6.33 6.28 -9.79
C PRO A 173 7.27 5.11 -10.04
N LEU A 174 7.33 4.16 -9.10
CA LEU A 174 8.26 3.02 -9.16
C LEU A 174 8.01 2.15 -10.39
N ILE A 175 6.75 1.88 -10.71
CA ILE A 175 6.34 1.22 -11.95
C ILE A 175 5.41 2.19 -12.67
N TRP A 176 5.81 2.61 -13.86
CA TRP A 176 5.09 3.54 -14.70
C TRP A 176 4.42 2.79 -15.84
N ILE A 177 3.10 2.96 -15.98
CA ILE A 177 2.31 2.29 -17.00
C ILE A 177 1.85 3.31 -18.03
N GLU A 178 2.28 3.13 -19.28
CA GLU A 178 1.73 3.84 -20.43
C GLU A 178 0.78 2.89 -21.13
N SER A 179 -0.50 3.26 -21.21
CA SER A 179 -1.51 2.52 -21.97
C SER A 179 -2.01 3.38 -23.11
N VAL A 180 -2.03 2.80 -24.31
CA VAL A 180 -2.66 3.36 -25.51
C VAL A 180 -3.75 2.38 -25.91
N ILE A 181 -4.99 2.88 -26.01
CA ILE A 181 -6.15 2.11 -26.41
C ILE A 181 -6.60 2.59 -27.79
N GLU A 182 -6.61 1.69 -28.75
CA GLU A 182 -7.12 1.92 -30.10
C GLU A 182 -8.44 1.14 -30.23
N LYS A 183 -9.56 1.87 -30.11
CA LYS A 183 -10.89 1.30 -30.30
C LYS A 183 -11.33 1.51 -31.75
N HIS A 184 -11.55 0.41 -32.46
CA HIS A 184 -12.25 0.40 -33.74
C HIS A 184 -13.71 0.00 -33.48
N SER A 185 -14.61 0.97 -33.54
CA SER A 185 -16.05 0.74 -33.30
C SER A 185 -16.57 -0.42 -34.14
N HIS A 186 -17.37 -1.30 -33.52
CA HIS A 186 -18.02 -2.46 -34.13
C HIS A 186 -17.08 -3.54 -34.69
N SER A 187 -15.79 -3.53 -34.34
CA SER A 187 -14.83 -4.50 -34.89
C SER A 187 -13.88 -5.04 -33.84
N ARG A 188 -13.06 -4.19 -33.24
CA ARG A 188 -11.96 -4.64 -32.38
C ARG A 188 -11.45 -3.53 -31.47
N ILE A 189 -10.80 -3.94 -30.40
CA ILE A 189 -10.07 -3.05 -29.51
C ILE A 189 -8.67 -3.58 -29.30
N GLU A 190 -7.69 -2.71 -29.51
CA GLU A 190 -6.28 -3.01 -29.33
C GLU A 190 -5.71 -2.22 -28.15
N TYR A 191 -5.04 -2.92 -27.25
CA TYR A 191 -4.33 -2.35 -26.11
C TYR A 191 -2.85 -2.47 -26.34
N MET A 192 -2.14 -1.33 -26.29
CA MET A 192 -0.68 -1.30 -26.27
C MET A 192 -0.22 -0.74 -24.94
N ILE A 193 0.35 -1.62 -24.11
CA ILE A 193 0.70 -1.32 -22.72
C ILE A 193 2.20 -1.46 -22.54
N LYS A 194 2.83 -0.36 -22.12
CA LYS A 194 4.25 -0.27 -21.83
C LYS A 194 4.45 -0.06 -20.33
N ALA A 195 5.05 -1.04 -19.67
CA ALA A 195 5.43 -0.94 -18.27
C ALA A 195 6.91 -0.59 -18.17
N LYS A 196 7.25 0.48 -17.44
CA LYS A 196 8.62 0.94 -17.18
C LYS A 196 8.91 0.92 -15.68
N SER A 197 9.97 0.23 -15.26
CA SER A 197 10.42 0.26 -13.87
C SER A 197 11.37 1.44 -13.64
N GLN A 198 11.00 2.39 -12.77
CA GLN A 198 11.75 3.61 -12.49
C GLN A 198 12.42 3.61 -11.10
N PHE A 199 12.82 2.43 -10.61
CA PHE A 199 13.62 2.28 -9.40
C PHE A 199 15.06 1.81 -9.71
N LYS A 200 15.88 1.70 -8.66
CA LYS A 200 17.30 1.35 -8.79
C LYS A 200 17.47 -0.01 -9.48
N ARG A 201 18.40 -0.09 -10.44
CA ARG A 201 18.69 -1.32 -11.22
C ARG A 201 19.09 -2.54 -10.39
N ARG A 202 19.64 -2.32 -9.18
CA ARG A 202 20.01 -3.38 -8.23
C ARG A 202 18.82 -4.01 -7.52
N SER A 203 17.67 -3.34 -7.54
CA SER A 203 16.43 -3.81 -6.95
C SER A 203 15.57 -4.43 -8.04
N THR A 204 14.70 -5.35 -7.64
CA THR A 204 13.82 -6.10 -8.53
C THR A 204 12.44 -6.17 -7.89
N ALA A 205 11.40 -5.85 -8.66
CA ALA A 205 10.03 -6.09 -8.25
C ALA A 205 9.66 -7.54 -8.55
N ASN A 206 9.09 -8.22 -7.56
CA ASN A 206 8.64 -9.59 -7.63
C ASN A 206 7.12 -9.62 -7.82
N ASN A 207 6.65 -10.67 -8.50
CA ASN A 207 5.24 -11.00 -8.67
C ASN A 207 4.39 -9.78 -9.07
N VAL A 208 4.85 -9.05 -10.08
CA VAL A 208 4.15 -7.86 -10.56
C VAL A 208 2.92 -8.30 -11.35
N GLU A 209 1.74 -7.82 -10.96
CA GLU A 209 0.48 -8.08 -11.66
C GLU A 209 -0.12 -6.75 -12.09
N ILE A 210 -0.29 -6.57 -13.39
CA ILE A 210 -0.89 -5.37 -13.98
C ILE A 210 -2.30 -5.76 -14.41
N HIS A 211 -3.29 -5.23 -13.69
CA HIS A 211 -4.72 -5.42 -13.91
C HIS A 211 -5.24 -4.35 -14.85
N ILE A 212 -5.70 -4.76 -16.02
CA ILE A 212 -6.13 -3.88 -17.10
C ILE A 212 -7.59 -4.16 -17.37
N PRO A 213 -8.49 -3.20 -17.11
CA PRO A 213 -9.89 -3.40 -17.40
C PRO A 213 -10.13 -3.41 -18.91
N VAL A 214 -10.96 -4.35 -19.33
CA VAL A 214 -11.40 -4.53 -20.70
C VAL A 214 -12.93 -4.49 -20.74
N PRO A 215 -13.55 -4.15 -21.89
CA PRO A 215 -15.00 -4.17 -22.04
C PRO A 215 -15.58 -5.54 -21.70
N THR A 216 -16.76 -5.60 -21.09
CA THR A 216 -17.43 -6.88 -20.76
C THR A 216 -17.80 -7.66 -22.03
N ASP A 217 -18.07 -6.93 -23.12
CA ASP A 217 -18.46 -7.46 -24.42
C ASP A 217 -17.27 -7.92 -25.28
N ALA A 218 -16.05 -7.73 -24.80
CA ALA A 218 -14.83 -8.12 -25.51
C ALA A 218 -14.72 -9.63 -25.67
N ASP A 219 -14.41 -10.07 -26.88
CA ASP A 219 -14.26 -11.49 -27.20
C ASP A 219 -12.91 -11.78 -27.88
N SER A 220 -12.65 -13.08 -28.13
CA SER A 220 -11.53 -13.53 -28.96
C SER A 220 -10.15 -12.93 -28.60
N PRO A 221 -9.69 -13.06 -27.33
CA PRO A 221 -8.48 -12.42 -26.85
C PRO A 221 -7.22 -12.96 -27.53
N LYS A 222 -6.34 -12.06 -27.97
CA LYS A 222 -5.01 -12.38 -28.51
C LYS A 222 -3.95 -11.52 -27.84
N PHE A 223 -2.97 -12.17 -27.22
CA PHE A 223 -1.91 -11.49 -26.46
C PHE A 223 -0.55 -11.68 -27.11
N LYS A 224 0.25 -10.62 -27.13
CA LYS A 224 1.67 -10.63 -27.49
C LYS A 224 2.45 -9.88 -26.41
N THR A 225 3.27 -10.59 -25.65
CA THR A 225 4.08 -10.02 -24.58
C THR A 225 5.56 -10.16 -24.89
N THR A 226 6.35 -9.22 -24.40
CA THR A 226 7.82 -9.33 -24.42
C THR A 226 8.32 -10.23 -23.27
N VAL A 227 7.75 -10.06 -22.09
CA VAL A 227 8.06 -10.82 -20.86
C VAL A 227 6.78 -11.03 -20.07
N GLY A 228 6.68 -12.17 -19.37
CA GLY A 228 5.54 -12.50 -18.54
C GLY A 228 4.38 -13.13 -19.31
N SER A 229 3.37 -13.56 -18.56
CA SER A 229 2.17 -14.23 -19.06
C SER A 229 0.95 -13.33 -18.88
N VAL A 230 -0.02 -13.43 -19.79
CA VAL A 230 -1.27 -12.69 -19.69
C VAL A 230 -2.41 -13.67 -19.53
N LYS A 231 -3.30 -13.40 -18.57
CA LYS A 231 -4.53 -14.14 -18.32
C LYS A 231 -5.71 -13.20 -18.48
N TRP A 232 -6.72 -13.64 -19.23
CA TRP A 232 -8.00 -12.93 -19.32
C TRP A 232 -8.95 -13.47 -18.24
N ILE A 233 -9.59 -12.57 -17.51
CA ILE A 233 -10.55 -12.88 -16.43
C ILE A 233 -11.88 -12.17 -16.78
N PRO A 234 -12.79 -12.85 -17.51
CA PRO A 234 -14.07 -12.27 -17.91
C PRO A 234 -14.96 -11.89 -16.72
N GLU A 235 -14.91 -12.66 -15.63
CA GLU A 235 -15.69 -12.45 -14.40
C GLU A 235 -15.48 -11.06 -13.80
N ASN A 236 -14.25 -10.55 -13.88
CA ASN A 236 -13.88 -9.21 -13.39
C ASN A 236 -13.78 -8.19 -14.52
N SER A 237 -14.06 -8.57 -15.78
CA SER A 237 -13.85 -7.76 -16.98
C SER A 237 -12.45 -7.16 -17.05
N GLU A 238 -11.43 -7.98 -16.78
CA GLU A 238 -10.05 -7.53 -16.74
C GLU A 238 -9.06 -8.53 -17.36
N VAL A 239 -7.90 -8.00 -17.69
CA VAL A 239 -6.74 -8.74 -18.16
C VAL A 239 -5.64 -8.55 -17.14
N VAL A 240 -5.08 -9.66 -16.66
CA VAL A 240 -3.98 -9.66 -15.71
C VAL A 240 -2.70 -10.02 -16.44
N TRP A 241 -1.78 -9.06 -16.54
CA TRP A 241 -0.43 -9.28 -17.03
C TRP A 241 0.52 -9.53 -15.86
N SER A 242 0.98 -10.77 -15.73
CA SER A 242 1.83 -11.23 -14.64
C SER A 242 3.30 -11.32 -15.05
N ILE A 243 4.17 -10.66 -14.29
CA ILE A 243 5.62 -10.61 -14.49
C ILE A 243 6.29 -11.06 -13.18
N LYS A 244 6.83 -12.28 -13.17
CA LYS A 244 7.45 -12.86 -11.96
C LYS A 244 8.60 -12.02 -11.41
N SER A 245 9.42 -11.46 -12.30
CA SER A 245 10.61 -10.68 -11.94
C SER A 245 10.76 -9.49 -12.88
N PHE A 246 10.69 -8.29 -12.30
CA PHE A 246 10.80 -7.03 -13.03
C PHE A 246 11.96 -6.20 -12.46
N PRO A 247 13.17 -6.30 -13.03
CA PRO A 247 14.34 -5.54 -12.59
C PRO A 247 14.15 -4.04 -12.80
N GLY A 248 14.79 -3.21 -11.96
CA GLY A 248 14.75 -1.75 -12.08
C GLY A 248 15.41 -1.23 -13.37
N GLY A 249 14.85 -0.18 -13.96
CA GLY A 249 15.35 0.45 -15.18
C GLY A 249 15.12 -0.36 -16.46
N LYS A 250 14.19 -1.30 -16.43
CA LYS A 250 13.75 -2.09 -17.59
C LYS A 250 12.40 -1.60 -18.09
N GLU A 251 12.13 -1.89 -19.35
CA GLU A 251 10.82 -1.65 -19.95
C GLU A 251 10.34 -2.90 -20.65
N TYR A 252 9.05 -3.20 -20.47
CA TYR A 252 8.37 -4.32 -21.09
C TYR A 252 7.12 -3.83 -21.80
N LEU A 253 6.81 -4.49 -22.90
CA LEU A 253 5.65 -4.21 -23.73
C LEU A 253 4.71 -5.41 -23.74
N MET A 254 3.42 -5.13 -23.66
CA MET A 254 2.33 -6.05 -23.89
C MET A 254 1.38 -5.45 -24.93
N ARG A 255 0.95 -6.27 -25.88
CA ARG A 255 -0.11 -5.95 -26.83
C ARG A 255 -1.25 -6.95 -26.65
N ALA A 256 -2.47 -6.45 -26.51
CA ALA A 256 -3.67 -7.27 -26.49
C ALA A 256 -4.60 -6.83 -27.62
N HIS A 257 -5.26 -7.79 -28.24
CA HIS A 257 -6.27 -7.58 -29.25
C HIS A 257 -7.53 -8.33 -28.84
N PHE A 258 -8.66 -7.65 -28.85
CA PHE A 258 -9.98 -8.24 -28.62
C PHE A 258 -10.89 -7.91 -29.79
N GLY A 259 -11.81 -8.83 -30.11
CA GLY A 259 -12.95 -8.48 -30.94
C GLY A 259 -13.97 -7.70 -30.12
N LEU A 260 -14.76 -6.90 -30.82
CA LEU A 260 -15.94 -6.25 -30.27
C LEU A 260 -17.16 -6.68 -31.08
N PRO A 261 -18.32 -6.90 -30.45
CA PRO A 261 -19.56 -7.16 -31.16
C PRO A 261 -19.91 -6.01 -32.10
N SER A 262 -20.62 -6.33 -33.17
CA SER A 262 -21.11 -5.32 -34.12
C SER A 262 -22.27 -4.49 -33.57
N VAL A 263 -22.94 -4.97 -32.52
CA VAL A 263 -24.02 -4.27 -31.83
C VAL A 263 -23.45 -3.57 -30.59
N GLU A 264 -23.72 -2.28 -30.43
CA GLU A 264 -23.28 -1.51 -29.27
C GLU A 264 -24.14 -1.86 -28.04
N ALA A 265 -23.50 -1.97 -26.89
CA ALA A 265 -24.20 -2.04 -25.61
C ALA A 265 -24.92 -0.72 -25.31
N GLU A 266 -26.15 -0.80 -24.80
CA GLU A 266 -26.97 0.38 -24.48
C GLU A 266 -26.41 1.16 -23.27
N ASP A 267 -25.68 0.49 -22.38
CA ASP A 267 -25.10 1.08 -21.17
C ASP A 267 -23.63 1.46 -21.35
N LYS A 268 -23.30 2.69 -20.95
CA LYS A 268 -21.90 3.14 -20.85
C LYS A 268 -21.26 2.55 -19.62
N GLU A 269 -20.44 1.52 -19.80
CA GLU A 269 -19.63 0.96 -18.73
C GLU A 269 -18.71 2.03 -18.12
N GLY A 270 -18.66 2.04 -16.78
CA GLY A 270 -17.65 2.79 -16.05
C GLY A 270 -16.26 2.30 -16.47
N LYS A 271 -15.31 3.22 -16.66
CA LYS A 271 -13.93 2.86 -17.02
C LYS A 271 -13.12 2.70 -15.74
N PRO A 272 -12.85 1.47 -15.27
CA PRO A 272 -12.00 1.30 -14.11
C PRO A 272 -10.59 1.80 -14.44
N PRO A 273 -9.85 2.28 -13.45
CA PRO A 273 -8.42 2.51 -13.60
C PRO A 273 -7.66 1.16 -13.69
N ILE A 274 -6.52 1.16 -14.38
CA ILE A 274 -5.52 0.08 -14.30
C ILE A 274 -5.03 0.01 -12.85
N SER A 275 -4.84 -1.18 -12.30
CA SER A 275 -4.17 -1.34 -11.01
C SER A 275 -2.91 -2.17 -11.18
N VAL A 276 -1.91 -1.93 -10.33
CA VAL A 276 -0.64 -2.65 -10.38
C VAL A 276 -0.33 -3.16 -8.99
N LYS A 277 -0.20 -4.48 -8.87
CA LYS A 277 0.34 -5.12 -7.69
C LYS A 277 1.80 -5.41 -7.89
N PHE A 278 2.62 -5.13 -6.88
CA PHE A 278 4.05 -5.40 -6.94
C PHE A 278 4.64 -5.45 -5.53
N GLU A 279 5.73 -6.18 -5.38
CA GLU A 279 6.51 -6.22 -4.15
C GLU A 279 8.00 -6.04 -4.46
N ILE A 280 8.67 -5.11 -3.81
CA ILE A 280 10.11 -4.85 -3.96
C ILE A 280 10.77 -5.08 -2.60
N PRO A 281 11.48 -6.20 -2.39
CA PRO A 281 12.19 -6.45 -1.16
C PRO A 281 13.46 -5.60 -1.07
N TYR A 282 13.91 -5.35 0.16
CA TYR A 282 15.10 -4.59 0.53
C TYR A 282 15.15 -3.17 -0.07
N PHE A 283 13.98 -2.57 -0.28
CA PHE A 283 13.83 -1.24 -0.86
C PHE A 283 12.90 -0.38 -0.01
N THR A 284 13.24 0.90 0.10
CA THR A 284 12.39 1.97 0.65
C THR A 284 12.34 3.12 -0.34
N THR A 285 11.15 3.63 -0.56
CA THR A 285 10.86 4.80 -1.38
C THR A 285 11.07 6.08 -0.58
N SER A 286 10.67 6.08 0.69
CA SER A 286 10.85 7.22 1.60
C SER A 286 12.31 7.47 1.96
N GLY A 287 13.15 6.42 1.89
CA GLY A 287 14.52 6.44 2.39
C GLY A 287 14.63 6.28 3.91
N ILE A 288 13.55 5.89 4.59
CA ILE A 288 13.56 5.60 6.02
C ILE A 288 14.54 4.45 6.31
N GLN A 289 15.27 4.58 7.41
CA GLN A 289 16.25 3.60 7.86
C GLN A 289 16.21 3.50 9.37
N VAL A 290 16.13 2.27 9.87
CA VAL A 290 16.31 1.96 11.28
C VAL A 290 17.79 2.05 11.59
N ARG A 291 18.20 3.04 12.39
CA ARG A 291 19.61 3.28 12.71
C ARG A 291 20.15 2.35 13.78
N TYR A 292 19.39 2.17 14.86
CA TYR A 292 19.75 1.28 15.94
C TYR A 292 18.51 0.83 16.71
N LEU A 293 18.64 -0.33 17.36
CA LEU A 293 17.66 -0.88 18.27
C LEU A 293 18.32 -1.01 19.64
N LYS A 294 17.82 -0.30 20.66
CA LYS A 294 18.34 -0.42 22.02
C LYS A 294 17.39 -1.23 22.87
N ILE A 295 17.80 -2.44 23.21
CA ILE A 295 17.04 -3.35 24.08
C ILE A 295 17.57 -3.15 25.51
N ILE A 296 16.66 -2.80 26.43
CA ILE A 296 16.98 -2.59 27.85
C ILE A 296 16.16 -3.58 28.65
N GLU A 297 16.81 -4.62 29.17
CA GLU A 297 16.20 -5.59 30.07
C GLU A 297 16.91 -5.58 31.42
N LYS A 298 16.16 -5.71 32.53
CA LYS A 298 16.71 -5.82 33.89
C LYS A 298 17.66 -7.02 34.06
N SER A 299 17.37 -8.11 33.36
CA SER A 299 18.19 -9.34 33.36
C SER A 299 19.44 -9.25 32.47
N GLY A 300 19.59 -8.21 31.65
CA GLY A 300 20.77 -7.97 30.83
C GLY A 300 20.99 -8.96 29.68
N TYR A 301 19.95 -9.67 29.21
CA TYR A 301 20.11 -10.58 28.08
C TYR A 301 20.45 -9.81 26.79
N GLN A 302 21.24 -10.44 25.93
CA GLN A 302 21.45 -9.96 24.56
C GLN A 302 20.35 -10.53 23.67
N ALA A 303 19.76 -9.66 22.84
CA ALA A 303 18.80 -10.05 21.81
C ALA A 303 19.33 -9.65 20.44
N LEU A 304 18.98 -10.44 19.42
CA LEU A 304 19.45 -10.26 18.05
C LEU A 304 18.36 -9.54 17.23
N PRO A 305 18.56 -8.27 16.86
CA PRO A 305 17.62 -7.54 16.03
C PRO A 305 17.84 -7.84 14.54
N TRP A 306 16.75 -8.14 13.85
CA TRP A 306 16.68 -8.31 12.41
C TRP A 306 15.79 -7.22 11.84
N VAL A 307 16.16 -6.66 10.68
CA VAL A 307 15.32 -5.70 9.96
C VAL A 307 15.25 -6.07 8.49
N ARG A 308 14.03 -6.07 7.94
CA ARG A 308 13.80 -6.15 6.50
C ARG A 308 12.95 -4.96 6.06
N TYR A 309 13.18 -4.56 4.82
CA TYR A 309 12.48 -3.46 4.18
C TYR A 309 11.70 -4.03 3.00
N ILE A 310 10.43 -3.70 2.87
CA ILE A 310 9.56 -4.17 1.80
C ILE A 310 8.78 -2.98 1.28
N THR A 311 8.84 -2.72 -0.02
CA THR A 311 7.95 -1.75 -0.65
C THR A 311 6.93 -2.49 -1.49
N GLN A 312 5.65 -2.27 -1.23
CA GLN A 312 4.55 -2.87 -1.96
C GLN A 312 3.59 -1.80 -2.47
N ASN A 313 2.68 -2.17 -3.37
CA ASN A 313 1.59 -1.30 -3.74
C ASN A 313 0.62 -1.11 -2.56
N GLY A 314 0.13 0.11 -2.37
CA GLY A 314 -1.08 0.35 -1.58
C GLY A 314 -2.34 0.21 -2.44
N TYR A 315 -3.45 0.80 -2.01
CA TYR A 315 -4.65 1.03 -2.83
C TYR A 315 -4.35 2.09 -3.92
N GLY A 316 -3.54 1.73 -4.91
CA GLY A 316 -3.19 2.57 -6.06
C GLY A 316 -4.07 2.27 -7.27
N LEU A 317 -4.71 3.30 -7.83
CA LEU A 317 -5.58 3.24 -9.00
C LEU A 317 -4.97 4.15 -10.10
N TRP A 318 -4.64 3.59 -11.27
CA TRP A 318 -4.11 4.33 -12.43
C TRP A 318 -5.20 4.62 -13.45
N LYS A 319 -5.68 5.86 -13.61
CA LYS A 319 -6.71 6.13 -14.64
C LYS A 319 -6.11 6.08 -16.05
N ILE A 320 -6.79 5.36 -16.93
CA ILE A 320 -6.42 5.16 -18.33
C ILE A 320 -6.47 6.47 -19.12
N ARG A 321 -5.54 6.63 -20.07
CA ARG A 321 -5.56 7.68 -21.09
C ARG A 321 -6.30 7.17 -22.33
N GLU A 322 -7.32 7.89 -22.74
CA GLU A 322 -7.94 7.72 -24.07
C GLU A 322 -7.37 8.84 -24.95
N GLN A 323 -6.40 8.54 -25.81
CA GLN A 323 -6.10 9.43 -26.94
C GLN A 323 -7.06 9.04 -28.06
N THR A 324 -8.29 9.52 -28.00
CA THR A 324 -9.18 9.48 -29.16
C THR A 324 -8.60 10.45 -30.19
N ILE A 325 -7.87 9.93 -31.18
CA ILE A 325 -7.51 10.72 -32.37
C ILE A 325 -8.79 10.86 -33.18
N TRP A 326 -9.60 11.87 -32.85
CA TRP A 326 -10.62 12.33 -33.76
C TRP A 326 -9.92 12.96 -34.96
N HIS A 327 -9.85 12.22 -36.07
CA HIS A 327 -9.62 12.86 -37.37
C HIS A 327 -10.83 13.75 -37.65
N VAL A 328 -10.66 15.06 -37.48
CA VAL A 328 -11.54 16.06 -38.07
C VAL A 328 -10.66 17.03 -38.84
N ASN A 329 -10.64 16.83 -40.17
CA ASN A 329 -10.29 17.90 -41.10
C ASN A 329 -11.38 18.97 -41.02
N LEU A 330 -11.04 20.21 -40.64
CA LEU A 330 -11.63 21.39 -41.29
C LEU A 330 -10.81 22.67 -41.08
N LEU A 331 -10.66 23.35 -42.21
CA LEU A 331 -10.17 24.68 -42.56
C LEU A 331 -9.73 25.69 -41.49
N VAL A 332 -8.57 26.27 -41.82
CA VAL A 332 -8.05 27.60 -41.51
C VAL A 332 -9.15 28.68 -41.46
N ALA A 333 -9.30 29.31 -40.31
CA ALA A 333 -9.70 30.71 -40.19
C ALA A 333 -9.31 31.23 -38.80
N LEU A 334 -8.17 31.93 -38.70
CA LEU A 334 -7.99 32.89 -37.60
C LEU A 334 -7.69 34.25 -38.20
N CYS A 335 -8.76 35.04 -38.15
CA CYS A 335 -8.82 36.46 -38.36
C CYS A 335 -7.82 37.19 -37.46
N SER A 336 -7.23 38.22 -38.07
CA SER A 336 -6.52 39.37 -37.53
C SER A 336 -6.84 39.74 -36.08
N ALA A 337 -5.79 39.90 -35.26
CA ALA A 337 -5.52 41.13 -34.50
C ALA A 337 -4.30 40.95 -33.58
N ARG A 338 -3.16 41.53 -33.96
CA ARG A 338 -2.19 42.04 -32.98
C ARG A 338 -1.53 43.30 -33.54
N LEU A 339 -1.99 44.43 -32.99
CA LEU A 339 -1.32 45.71 -33.03
C LEU A 339 -0.14 45.71 -32.06
N CYS A 340 0.84 46.56 -32.40
CA CYS A 340 2.01 47.00 -31.63
C CYS A 340 3.22 46.07 -31.66
N THR A 341 4.46 46.51 -31.94
CA THR A 341 5.08 47.77 -32.38
C THR A 341 6.58 47.42 -32.47
N GLY A 342 7.30 47.89 -33.49
CA GLY A 342 8.76 47.81 -33.50
C GLY A 342 9.34 47.61 -34.90
N GLY A 343 9.63 48.71 -35.59
CA GLY A 343 10.41 48.70 -36.81
C GLY A 343 11.90 48.42 -36.57
N PRO A 344 12.62 48.03 -37.62
CA PRO A 344 13.90 48.68 -37.90
C PRO A 344 13.97 49.16 -39.36
N GLY A 345 14.58 50.33 -39.54
CA GLY A 345 14.79 50.98 -40.83
C GLY A 345 15.68 50.16 -41.76
N SER A 346 15.27 50.08 -43.02
CA SER A 346 16.03 49.57 -44.14
C SER A 346 16.76 50.71 -44.85
N THR A 347 18.07 50.54 -44.97
CA THR A 347 18.98 51.35 -45.79
C THR A 347 19.00 50.86 -47.23
N GLY A 348 18.56 51.72 -48.17
CA GLY A 348 18.98 51.84 -49.60
C GLY A 348 18.97 50.59 -50.51
N PRO A 349 19.34 50.70 -51.80
CA PRO A 349 19.79 51.84 -52.62
C PRO A 349 18.82 52.12 -53.81
N VAL A 350 18.94 53.15 -54.65
CA VAL A 350 19.78 53.18 -55.87
C VAL A 350 19.47 54.48 -56.66
N LEU A 351 20.55 55.15 -57.06
CA LEU A 351 20.86 55.99 -58.24
C LEU A 351 19.85 56.93 -58.93
N MET A 352 20.41 58.13 -59.16
CA MET A 352 20.19 59.21 -60.14
C MET A 352 18.93 60.07 -60.05
#